data_AF-A0A7C7P3A8-F1
#
_entry.id   AF-A0A7C7P3A8-F1
#
_cell.length_a   1.000
_cell.length_b   1.000
_cell.length_c   1.000
_cell.angle_alpha   90.00
_cell.angle_beta   90.00
_cell.angle_gamma   90.00
#
_symmetry.space_group_name_H-M   'P 1'
#
loop_
_entity.id
_entity.type
_entity.pdbx_description
1 polymer ?
#
loop_
_entity_poly.entity_id
_entity_poly.type
_entity_poly.pdbx_seq_one_letter_code
_entity_poly.pdbx_strand_id
1 'polypeptide(L)'
;MSTSIILGSGIPEPIQSKMRQFVDHQGKRWMASVSRADGPDYKGRFFMVLENDSGLRISLADIRWNTEKTACRTLQTMSDVELRRRLRSATGRSAVQGIS
;
A
#
# COMPACT_ATOMS: atom_id res chain seq x y z
N MET A 1 18.84 -28.98 14.21
CA MET A 1 17.61 -29.01 15.03
C MET A 1 17.76 -27.96 16.11
N SER A 2 17.05 -26.84 16.03
CA SER A 2 17.10 -25.83 17.07
C SER A 2 15.67 -25.41 17.39
N THR A 3 15.23 -25.82 18.58
CA THR A 3 13.95 -25.51 19.18
C THR A 3 13.99 -24.08 19.66
N SER A 4 12.99 -23.28 19.30
CA SER A 4 12.75 -21.97 19.93
C SER A 4 11.28 -21.89 20.30
N ILE A 5 11.02 -22.10 21.59
CA ILE A 5 9.77 -21.74 22.25
C ILE A 5 9.94 -20.28 22.69
N ILE A 6 9.17 -19.37 22.11
CA ILE A 6 9.03 -18.00 22.60
C ILE A 6 7.54 -17.70 22.81
N LEU A 7 7.27 -17.29 24.04
CA LEU A 7 6.11 -16.61 24.62
C LEU A 7 5.13 -15.96 23.63
N GLY A 8 3.85 -16.04 24.02
CA GLY A 8 2.70 -15.35 23.45
C GLY A 8 2.99 -13.91 23.03
N SER A 9 3.37 -13.77 21.77
CA SER A 9 3.32 -12.54 21.00
C SER A 9 2.22 -12.84 19.99
N GLY A 10 1.13 -12.08 19.98
CA GLY A 10 0.21 -12.14 18.86
C GLY A 10 1.01 -11.80 17.61
N ILE A 11 1.53 -12.82 16.92
CA ILE A 11 2.07 -12.68 15.58
C ILE A 11 0.87 -12.13 14.81
N PRO A 12 0.87 -10.85 14.39
CA PRO A 12 -0.23 -10.38 13.57
C PRO A 12 -0.24 -11.31 12.37
N GLU A 13 -1.39 -11.97 12.15
CA GLU A 13 -1.73 -12.69 10.94
C GLU A 13 -0.92 -12.16 9.75
N PRO A 14 -0.26 -13.02 8.97
CA PRO A 14 0.65 -12.56 7.93
C PRO A 14 -0.04 -11.46 7.11
N ILE A 15 0.60 -10.29 7.07
CA ILE A 15 0.12 -9.03 6.48
C ILE A 15 -0.29 -9.19 5.00
N GLN A 16 -0.02 -10.37 4.42
CA GLN A 16 -0.46 -10.88 3.12
C GLN A 16 -1.94 -10.66 2.82
N SER A 17 -2.84 -10.66 3.81
CA SER A 17 -4.28 -10.45 3.55
C SER A 17 -4.64 -8.97 3.25
N LYS A 18 -3.74 -8.01 3.55
CA LYS A 18 -3.96 -6.56 3.32
C LYS A 18 -2.98 -5.96 2.30
N MET A 19 -2.13 -6.77 1.70
CA MET A 19 -1.05 -6.33 0.82
C MET A 19 -1.10 -7.07 -0.50
N ARG A 20 -0.73 -6.41 -1.58
CA ARG A 20 -0.65 -7.02 -2.91
C ARG A 20 0.67 -6.68 -3.56
N GLN A 21 1.43 -7.72 -3.91
CA GLN A 21 2.66 -7.57 -4.66
C GLN A 21 2.36 -7.49 -6.16
N PHE A 22 3.13 -6.68 -6.87
CA PHE A 22 3.13 -6.62 -8.33
C PHE A 22 4.50 -6.18 -8.83
N VAL A 23 4.78 -6.45 -10.09
CA VAL A 23 6.01 -6.00 -10.77
C VAL A 23 5.65 -4.85 -11.69
N ASP A 24 6.44 -3.79 -11.75
CA ASP A 24 6.22 -2.71 -12.71
C ASP A 24 6.74 -3.07 -14.12
N HIS A 25 6.73 -2.10 -15.04
CA HIS A 25 7.19 -2.31 -16.42
C HIS A 25 8.72 -2.40 -16.55
N GLN A 26 9.47 -1.98 -15.52
CA GLN A 26 10.94 -2.03 -15.47
C GLN A 26 11.42 -3.27 -14.70
N GLY A 27 10.52 -4.17 -14.31
CA GLY A 27 10.87 -5.35 -13.52
C GLY A 27 11.01 -5.07 -12.02
N LYS A 28 10.71 -3.85 -11.54
CA LYS A 28 10.81 -3.51 -10.12
C LYS A 28 9.64 -4.11 -9.35
N ARG A 29 9.92 -4.73 -8.21
CA ARG A 29 8.88 -5.23 -7.30
C ARG A 29 8.31 -4.10 -6.46
N TRP A 30 7.00 -4.13 -6.33
CA TRP A 30 6.22 -3.19 -5.55
C TRP A 30 5.25 -3.94 -4.65
N MET A 31 4.99 -3.36 -3.49
CA MET A 31 4.01 -3.78 -2.51
C MET A 31 2.96 -2.69 -2.37
N ALA A 32 1.74 -3.00 -2.79
CA ALA A 32 0.57 -2.17 -2.55
C ALA A 32 -0.02 -2.52 -1.19
N SER A 33 -0.33 -1.51 -0.39
CA SER A 33 -0.91 -1.66 0.96
C SER A 33 -1.90 -0.54 1.26
N VAL A 34 -2.72 -0.74 2.29
CA VAL A 34 -3.60 0.31 2.83
C VAL A 34 -2.91 0.96 4.02
N SER A 35 -2.88 2.28 4.05
CA SER A 35 -2.43 3.08 5.19
C SER A 35 -3.57 3.96 5.69
N ARG A 36 -3.43 4.43 6.93
CA ARG A 36 -4.40 5.28 7.62
C ARG A 36 -3.76 6.64 7.87
N ALA A 37 -4.48 7.71 7.55
CA ALA A 37 -4.14 9.07 7.92
C ALA A 37 -4.60 9.32 9.35
N ASP A 38 -3.69 9.81 10.18
CA ASP A 38 -4.01 10.31 11.50
C ASP A 38 -4.53 11.74 11.37
N GLY A 39 -5.71 12.00 11.93
CA GLY A 39 -6.35 13.31 11.85
C GLY A 39 -7.80 13.29 12.34
N PRO A 40 -8.34 14.46 12.73
CA PRO A 40 -9.71 14.57 13.21
C PRO A 40 -10.74 14.31 12.09
N ASP A 41 -10.37 14.52 10.83
CA ASP A 41 -11.23 14.28 9.68
C ASP A 41 -11.48 12.78 9.46
N TYR A 42 -12.72 12.34 9.70
CA TYR A 42 -13.14 10.95 9.52
C TYR A 42 -13.29 10.54 8.05
N LYS A 43 -13.44 11.50 7.14
CA LYS A 43 -13.68 11.22 5.72
C LYS A 43 -12.37 10.87 5.02
N GLY A 44 -12.33 9.69 4.40
CA GLY A 44 -11.22 9.28 3.56
C GLY A 44 -9.91 9.00 4.30
N ARG A 45 -9.99 8.53 5.56
CA ARG A 45 -8.80 8.24 6.38
C ARG A 45 -7.94 7.11 5.84
N PHE A 46 -8.49 6.19 5.06
CA PHE A 46 -7.71 5.09 4.49
C PHE A 46 -7.30 5.44 3.08
N PHE A 47 -6.03 5.25 2.75
CA PHE A 47 -5.48 5.52 1.43
C PHE A 47 -4.52 4.41 1.02
N MET A 48 -4.22 4.34 -0.28
CA MET A 48 -3.31 3.33 -0.81
C MET A 48 -1.87 3.83 -0.77
N VAL A 49 -0.95 2.94 -0.44
CA VAL A 49 0.48 3.17 -0.51
C VAL A 49 1.13 2.12 -1.39
N LEU A 50 2.05 2.55 -2.25
CA LEU A 50 2.92 1.68 -3.05
C LEU A 50 4.35 1.85 -2.56
N GLU A 51 5.00 0.75 -2.18
CA GLU A 51 6.39 0.75 -1.71
C GLU A 51 7.22 -0.25 -2.52
N ASN A 52 8.47 0.07 -2.83
CA ASN A 52 9.38 -0.86 -3.49
C ASN A 52 10.56 -1.25 -2.59
N ASP A 53 11.32 -2.25 -3.03
CA ASP A 53 12.49 -2.79 -2.31
C ASP A 53 13.60 -1.75 -2.08
N SER A 54 13.58 -0.61 -2.79
CA SER A 54 14.53 0.50 -2.57
C SER A 54 14.09 1.46 -1.48
N GLY A 55 12.95 1.22 -0.83
CA GLY A 55 12.37 2.11 0.18
C GLY A 55 11.61 3.31 -0.39
N LEU A 56 11.43 3.39 -1.72
CA LEU A 56 10.60 4.43 -2.31
C LEU A 56 9.13 4.11 -2.01
N ARG A 57 8.48 5.04 -1.29
CA ARG A 57 7.10 4.95 -0.85
C ARG A 57 6.28 6.06 -1.50
N ILE A 58 5.17 5.70 -2.12
CA ILE A 58 4.28 6.63 -2.82
C ILE A 58 2.86 6.48 -2.24
N SER A 59 2.36 7.57 -1.67
CA SER A 59 0.99 7.65 -1.14
C SER A 59 0.03 8.12 -2.23
N LEU A 60 -1.01 7.34 -2.50
CA LEU A 60 -2.03 7.64 -3.50
C LEU A 60 -3.19 8.35 -2.79
N ALA A 61 -2.99 9.63 -2.49
CA ALA A 61 -3.97 10.45 -1.76
C ALA A 61 -5.26 10.74 -2.54
N ASP A 62 -5.26 10.47 -3.85
CA ASP A 62 -6.44 10.52 -4.73
C ASP A 62 -7.38 9.32 -4.52
N ILE A 63 -6.91 8.27 -3.87
CA ILE A 63 -7.72 7.11 -3.51
C ILE A 63 -7.93 7.12 -2.01
N ARG A 64 -9.16 7.44 -1.61
CA ARG A 64 -9.54 7.51 -0.21
C ARG A 64 -10.75 6.64 0.08
N TRP A 65 -10.71 5.98 1.24
CA TRP A 65 -11.80 5.18 1.77
C TRP A 65 -12.09 5.58 3.21
N ASN A 66 -13.36 5.46 3.61
CA ASN A 66 -13.78 5.75 4.98
C ASN A 66 -13.48 4.60 5.94
N THR A 67 -13.40 3.37 5.44
CA THR A 67 -13.20 2.17 6.26
C THR A 67 -12.06 1.31 5.72
N GLU A 68 -11.35 0.66 6.64
CA GLU A 68 -10.26 -0.26 6.31
C GLU A 68 -10.76 -1.45 5.48
N LYS A 69 -11.92 -1.99 5.85
CA LYS A 69 -12.52 -3.15 5.17
C LYS A 69 -12.75 -2.89 3.69
N THR A 70 -13.28 -1.71 3.34
CA THR A 70 -13.50 -1.34 1.93
C THR A 70 -12.16 -1.17 1.22
N ALA A 71 -11.20 -0.49 1.84
CA ALA A 71 -9.87 -0.28 1.26
C ALA A 71 -9.18 -1.62 0.95
N CYS A 72 -9.15 -2.54 1.90
CA CYS A 72 -8.53 -3.86 1.73
C CYS A 72 -9.26 -4.69 0.66
N ARG A 73 -10.60 -4.73 0.68
CA ARG A 73 -11.37 -5.46 -0.34
C ARG A 73 -11.10 -4.91 -1.74
N THR A 74 -11.10 -3.59 -1.90
CA THR A 74 -10.80 -2.97 -3.19
C THR A 74 -9.38 -3.29 -3.64
N LEU A 75 -8.38 -3.16 -2.74
CA LEU A 75 -7.00 -3.50 -3.04
C LEU A 75 -6.85 -4.97 -3.50
N GLN A 76 -7.51 -5.90 -2.81
CA GLN A 76 -7.49 -7.32 -3.19
C GLN A 76 -8.02 -7.57 -4.60
N THR A 77 -9.04 -6.81 -5.03
CA THR A 77 -9.65 -6.97 -6.37
C THR A 77 -8.89 -6.28 -7.50
N MET A 78 -7.96 -5.37 -7.20
CA MET A 78 -7.26 -4.57 -8.23
C MET A 78 -6.26 -5.40 -9.02
N SER A 79 -6.39 -5.44 -10.34
CA SER A 79 -5.42 -6.13 -11.20
C SER A 79 -4.03 -5.46 -11.20
N ASP A 80 -3.01 -6.23 -11.58
CA ASP A 80 -1.64 -5.72 -11.71
C ASP A 80 -1.54 -4.60 -12.75
N VAL A 81 -2.32 -4.68 -13.83
CA VAL A 81 -2.44 -3.62 -14.85
C VAL A 81 -2.93 -2.31 -14.23
N GLU A 82 -3.93 -2.42 -13.37
CA GLU A 82 -4.52 -1.33 -12.63
C GLU A 82 -3.55 -0.71 -11.62
N LEU A 83 -2.81 -1.54 -10.87
CA LEU A 83 -1.78 -1.10 -9.94
C LEU A 83 -0.63 -0.38 -10.67
N ARG A 84 -0.16 -0.93 -11.80
CA ARG A 84 0.85 -0.29 -12.67
C ARG A 84 0.37 1.06 -13.21
N ARG A 85 -0.90 1.16 -13.63
CA ARG A 85 -1.48 2.42 -14.12
C ARG A 85 -1.50 3.48 -13.02
N ARG A 86 -1.89 3.10 -11.80
CA ARG A 86 -1.91 4.00 -10.63
C ARG A 86 -0.50 4.44 -10.24
N LEU A 87 0.47 3.53 -10.24
CA LEU A 87 1.88 3.85 -10.03
C LEU A 87 2.35 4.92 -11.02
N ARG A 88 2.15 4.71 -12.33
CA ARG A 88 2.53 5.69 -13.36
C ARG A 88 1.88 7.06 -13.16
N SER A 89 0.60 7.08 -12.81
CA SER A 89 -0.13 8.33 -12.53
C SER A 89 0.42 9.05 -11.29
N ALA A 90 0.79 8.32 -10.24
CA ALA A 90 1.33 8.89 -9.01
C ALA A 90 2.78 9.38 -9.19
N THR A 91 3.62 8.67 -9.94
CA THR A 91 4.98 9.12 -10.27
C THR A 91 4.98 10.33 -11.18
N GLY A 92 4.07 10.39 -12.17
CA GLY A 92 3.90 11.56 -13.03
C GLY A 92 3.42 12.81 -12.28
N ARG A 93 2.60 12.63 -11.22
CA ARG A 93 2.14 13.73 -10.34
C ARG A 93 3.18 14.14 -9.29
N SER A 94 3.98 13.21 -8.77
CA SER A 94 5.05 13.54 -7.81
C SER A 94 6.14 14.42 -8.42
N ALA A 95 6.44 14.25 -9.72
CA ALA A 95 7.34 15.14 -10.44
C ALA A 95 6.81 16.60 -10.54
N VAL A 96 5.49 16.81 -10.44
CA VAL A 96 4.86 18.14 -10.50
C VAL A 96 4.71 18.78 -9.12
N GLN A 97 4.63 18.00 -8.05
CA GLN A 97 4.54 18.51 -6.67
C GLN A 97 5.89 18.78 -5.99
N GLY A 98 7.01 18.50 -6.68
CA GLY A 98 8.38 18.78 -6.22
C GLY A 98 8.91 20.17 -6.58
N ILE A 99 8.04 21.18 -6.69
CA ILE A 99 8.41 22.60 -6.80
C ILE A 99 7.66 23.42 -5.75
N SER A 100 8.22 23.52 -4.55
CA SER A 100 7.94 24.61 -3.59
C SER A 100 9.11 24.72 -2.62
#